data_AF-A0A370NIP4-F1
#
_entry.id   AF-A0A370NIP4-F1
#
_cell.length_a   1.000
_cell.length_b   1.000
_cell.length_c   1.000
_cell.angle_alpha   90.00
_cell.angle_beta   90.00
_cell.angle_gamma   90.00
#
_symmetry.space_group_name_H-M   'P 1'
#
loop_
_entity.id
_entity.type
_entity.pdbx_description
1 polymer ?
#
loop_
_entity_poly.entity_id
_entity_poly.type
_entity_poly.pdbx_seq_one_letter_code
_entity_poly.pdbx_strand_id
1 'polypeptide(L)'
;MRQSGLAVDTVPRRTALRRGEGTVAALRALPLQAPCRIRLRLAVASIDVFALRQTMHRALGELARAYVVKVDYRHGQTTMHVDLARGDRDAAMHAIMMALPAAEFGTTTALGA
;
A
#
# COMPACT_ATOMS: atom_id res chain seq x y z
N MET A 1 39.91 -15.08 -51.92
CA MET A 1 39.23 -14.79 -50.64
C MET A 1 39.95 -15.51 -49.53
N ARG A 2 40.53 -14.74 -48.60
CA ARG A 2 41.19 -15.23 -47.39
C ARG A 2 40.14 -15.37 -46.29
N GLN A 3 40.25 -16.38 -45.44
CA GLN A 3 40.33 -16.21 -43.98
C GLN A 3 40.71 -17.53 -43.31
N SER A 4 41.93 -17.51 -42.76
CA SER A 4 42.49 -18.47 -41.83
C SER A 4 41.87 -18.28 -40.45
N GLY A 5 41.81 -19.37 -39.67
CA GLY A 5 41.35 -19.36 -38.29
C GLY A 5 42.30 -18.64 -37.32
N LEU A 6 41.79 -18.43 -36.10
CA LEU A 6 42.60 -18.26 -34.90
C LEU A 6 41.70 -18.42 -33.68
N ALA A 7 41.92 -19.52 -32.96
CA ALA A 7 41.60 -19.65 -31.55
C ALA A 7 42.40 -18.59 -30.78
N VAL A 8 41.73 -17.88 -29.87
CA VAL A 8 42.38 -16.98 -28.94
C VAL A 8 42.14 -17.53 -27.55
N ASP A 9 43.18 -18.17 -27.04
CA ASP A 9 43.45 -18.44 -25.65
C ASP A 9 43.42 -17.12 -24.87
N THR A 10 42.71 -17.07 -23.74
CA THR A 10 42.91 -15.99 -22.77
C THR A 10 42.92 -16.56 -21.36
N VAL A 11 44.14 -16.96 -20.97
CA VAL A 11 44.71 -17.06 -19.63
C VAL A 11 43.94 -16.30 -18.52
N PRO A 12 43.64 -16.93 -17.36
CA PRO A 12 43.08 -16.26 -16.20
C PRO A 12 44.19 -15.64 -15.34
N ARG A 13 44.07 -14.35 -15.03
CA ARG A 13 44.88 -13.69 -13.97
C ARG A 13 44.07 -12.64 -13.22
N ARG A 14 43.61 -12.98 -12.01
CA ARG A 14 44.03 -12.29 -10.78
C ARG A 14 43.38 -12.91 -9.55
N THR A 15 44.22 -13.57 -8.76
CA THR A 15 44.05 -13.78 -7.34
C THR A 15 44.18 -12.43 -6.62
N ALA A 16 43.18 -12.07 -5.82
CA ALA A 16 43.36 -11.14 -4.72
C ALA A 16 42.47 -11.58 -3.56
N LEU A 17 43.10 -12.22 -2.57
CA LEU A 17 42.54 -12.37 -1.23
C LEU A 17 42.29 -10.98 -0.64
N ARG A 18 41.08 -10.75 -0.14
CA ARG A 18 40.85 -9.91 1.04
C ARG A 18 39.89 -10.68 1.94
N ARG A 19 40.50 -11.41 2.89
CA ARG A 19 39.88 -11.80 4.16
C ARG A 19 39.43 -10.51 4.85
N GLY A 20 38.14 -10.41 5.07
CA GLY A 20 37.51 -9.40 5.92
C GLY A 20 36.32 -10.06 6.57
N GLU A 21 36.56 -10.64 7.75
CA GLU A 21 35.52 -11.05 8.67
C GLU A 21 34.63 -9.84 8.96
N GLY A 22 33.36 -10.00 8.57
CA GLY A 22 32.27 -9.09 8.83
C GLY A 22 31.00 -9.88 9.06
N THR A 23 31.08 -10.93 9.88
CA THR A 23 29.94 -11.36 10.70
C THR A 23 29.52 -10.15 11.51
N VAL A 24 28.46 -9.43 11.11
CA VAL A 24 27.12 -9.36 11.73
C VAL A 24 26.24 -8.53 10.81
N ALA A 25 24.93 -8.74 10.88
CA ALA A 25 23.88 -8.01 10.17
C ALA A 25 23.55 -8.53 8.76
N ALA A 26 23.41 -9.86 8.65
CA ALA A 26 22.10 -10.35 8.22
C ALA A 26 21.08 -9.85 9.25
N LEU A 27 20.74 -8.56 9.19
CA LEU A 27 19.53 -8.02 9.77
C LEU A 27 18.47 -8.89 9.15
N ARG A 28 17.92 -9.77 9.99
CA ARG A 28 16.75 -10.57 9.67
C ARG A 28 15.88 -9.69 8.81
N ALA A 29 15.75 -10.03 7.54
CA ALA A 29 14.53 -9.75 6.83
C ALA A 29 13.48 -10.51 7.62
N LEU A 30 13.00 -9.87 8.71
CA LEU A 30 11.73 -10.17 9.30
C LEU A 30 10.82 -10.28 8.09
N PRO A 31 10.06 -11.36 7.92
CA PRO A 31 9.03 -11.35 6.89
C PRO A 31 8.30 -10.03 7.15
N LEU A 32 8.37 -9.09 6.19
CA LEU A 32 7.53 -7.91 6.20
C LEU A 32 6.15 -8.53 6.31
N GLN A 33 5.60 -8.58 7.54
CA GLN A 33 4.35 -9.26 7.80
C GLN A 33 3.42 -8.66 6.77
N ALA A 34 2.91 -9.51 5.87
CA ALA A 34 2.12 -9.04 4.75
C ALA A 34 1.14 -8.02 5.33
N PRO A 35 1.15 -6.76 4.85
CA PRO A 35 0.57 -5.65 5.58
C PRO A 35 -0.84 -6.05 5.95
N CYS A 36 -1.10 -6.23 7.26
CA CYS A 36 -2.41 -6.65 7.73
C CYS A 36 -3.36 -5.54 7.29
N ARG A 37 -4.28 -5.85 6.38
CA ARG A 37 -5.16 -4.84 5.81
C ARG A 37 -6.42 -4.77 6.64
N ILE A 38 -7.04 -3.60 6.65
CA ILE A 38 -8.35 -3.41 7.27
C ILE A 38 -9.27 -2.71 6.28
N ARG A 39 -10.55 -3.01 6.42
CA ARG A 39 -11.67 -2.31 5.80
C ARG A 39 -12.35 -1.46 6.85
N LEU A 40 -12.38 -0.15 6.66
CA LEU A 40 -13.20 0.76 7.45
C LEU A 40 -14.53 0.98 6.73
N ARG A 41 -15.63 0.77 7.43
CA ARG A 41 -16.97 1.16 6.96
C ARG A 41 -17.30 2.57 7.45
N LEU A 42 -17.84 3.40 6.58
CA LEU A 42 -18.31 4.74 6.90
C LEU A 42 -19.73 4.94 6.39
N ALA A 43 -20.58 5.55 7.21
CA ALA A 43 -21.88 6.06 6.76
C ALA A 43 -21.78 7.59 6.61
N VAL A 44 -22.25 8.10 5.47
CA VAL A 44 -22.24 9.51 5.13
C VAL A 44 -23.66 9.90 4.70
N ALA A 45 -24.24 10.89 5.37
CA ALA A 45 -25.55 11.47 5.04
C ALA A 45 -25.44 12.44 3.84
N SER A 46 -24.98 11.92 2.71
CA SER A 46 -24.90 12.66 1.45
C SER A 46 -25.04 11.69 0.28
N ILE A 47 -25.74 12.11 -0.77
CA ILE A 47 -25.89 11.36 -2.03
C ILE A 47 -24.94 11.87 -3.13
N ASP A 48 -24.15 12.91 -2.85
CA ASP A 48 -23.18 13.44 -3.81
C ASP A 48 -21.91 12.58 -3.82
N VAL A 49 -21.96 11.54 -4.67
CA VAL A 49 -20.87 10.58 -4.87
C VAL A 49 -19.61 11.26 -5.39
N PHE A 50 -19.76 12.28 -6.22
CA PHE A 50 -18.62 12.93 -6.86
C PHE A 50 -17.86 13.76 -5.85
N ALA A 51 -18.56 14.58 -5.07
CA ALA A 51 -17.98 15.32 -3.96
C ALA A 51 -17.33 14.36 -2.96
N LEU A 52 -18.00 13.27 -2.60
CA LEU A 52 -17.45 12.28 -1.67
C LEU A 52 -16.16 11.64 -2.19
N ARG A 53 -16.16 11.21 -3.46
CA ARG A 53 -14.98 10.63 -4.12
C ARG A 53 -13.82 11.63 -4.18
N GLN A 54 -14.09 12.87 -4.56
CA GLN A 54 -13.07 13.92 -4.65
C GLN A 54 -12.46 14.24 -3.27
N THR A 55 -13.30 14.37 -2.25
CA THR A 55 -12.87 14.62 -0.88
C THR A 55 -12.00 13.47 -0.37
N MET A 56 -12.42 12.22 -0.58
CA MET A 56 -11.67 11.04 -0.15
C MET A 56 -10.35 10.88 -0.89
N HIS A 57 -10.32 11.18 -2.19
CA HIS A 57 -9.08 11.14 -2.94
C HIS A 57 -8.08 12.19 -2.43
N ARG A 58 -8.54 13.38 -2.03
CA ARG A 58 -7.66 14.40 -1.42
C ARG A 58 -7.20 14.02 -0.02
N ALA A 59 -8.10 13.48 0.81
CA ALA A 59 -7.82 13.18 2.20
C ALA A 59 -6.97 11.92 2.37
N LEU A 60 -7.20 10.88 1.56
CA LEU A 60 -6.59 9.56 1.70
C LEU A 60 -5.85 9.07 0.46
N GLY A 61 -5.61 9.90 -0.55
CA GLY A 61 -5.04 9.46 -1.83
C GLY A 61 -3.77 8.60 -1.70
N GLU A 62 -2.89 8.96 -0.76
CA GLU A 62 -1.64 8.24 -0.48
C GLU A 62 -1.78 7.13 0.59
N LEU A 63 -2.85 7.17 1.40
CA LEU A 63 -3.06 6.27 2.55
C LEU A 63 -4.01 5.10 2.22
N ALA A 64 -5.01 5.34 1.37
CA ALA A 64 -6.01 4.37 0.98
C ALA A 64 -5.63 3.71 -0.34
N ARG A 65 -5.61 2.38 -0.34
CA ARG A 65 -5.29 1.61 -1.54
C ARG A 65 -6.48 1.49 -2.48
N ALA A 66 -7.67 1.35 -1.89
CA ALA A 66 -8.93 1.33 -2.61
C ALA A 66 -10.04 1.84 -1.70
N TYR A 67 -11.06 2.45 -2.29
CA TYR A 67 -12.29 2.74 -1.60
C TYR A 67 -13.47 2.41 -2.53
N VAL A 68 -14.53 1.86 -1.94
CA VAL A 68 -15.77 1.51 -2.63
C VAL A 68 -16.88 2.34 -2.04
N VAL A 69 -17.60 3.06 -2.89
CA VAL A 69 -18.76 3.87 -2.49
C VAL A 69 -20.03 3.16 -2.94
N LYS A 70 -20.94 2.94 -2.00
CA LYS A 70 -22.29 2.41 -2.24
C LYS A 70 -23.31 3.44 -1.81
N VAL A 71 -24.11 3.89 -2.77
CA VAL A 71 -25.20 4.84 -2.51
C VAL A 71 -26.50 4.08 -2.37
N ASP A 72 -27.21 4.36 -1.28
CA ASP A 72 -28.61 4.01 -1.12
C ASP A 72 -29.47 5.25 -1.36
N TYR A 73 -29.91 5.40 -2.61
CA TYR A 73 -30.80 6.49 -3.01
C TYR A 73 -32.17 6.44 -2.33
N ARG A 74 -32.59 5.29 -1.79
CA ARG A 74 -33.90 5.17 -1.12
C ARG A 74 -33.89 5.83 0.26
N HIS A 75 -32.76 5.78 0.95
CA HIS A 75 -32.61 6.32 2.30
C HIS A 75 -31.75 7.59 2.36
N GLY A 76 -31.26 8.08 1.21
CA GLY A 76 -30.36 9.24 1.16
C GLY A 76 -29.02 8.99 1.84
N GLN A 77 -28.61 7.72 1.95
CA GLN A 77 -27.43 7.32 2.71
C GLN A 77 -26.35 6.79 1.78
N THR A 78 -25.11 7.16 2.02
CA THR A 78 -23.96 6.59 1.33
C THR A 78 -23.11 5.81 2.30
N THR A 79 -22.90 4.54 2.01
CA THR A 79 -21.95 3.70 2.73
C THR A 79 -20.65 3.63 1.93
N MET A 80 -19.53 3.84 2.60
CA MET A 80 -18.21 3.77 2.00
C MET A 80 -17.36 2.73 2.72
N HIS A 81 -16.60 1.96 1.94
CA HIS A 81 -15.60 1.04 2.44
C HIS A 81 -14.22 1.53 2.02
N VAL A 82 -13.31 1.67 2.97
CA VAL A 82 -11.93 2.11 2.71
C VAL A 82 -10.99 0.99 3.11
N ASP A 83 -10.16 0.55 2.16
CA ASP A 83 -9.16 -0.49 2.35
C ASP A 83 -7.79 0.17 2.52
N LEU A 84 -7.17 -0.04 3.68
CA LEU A 84 -5.86 0.52 4.03
C LEU A 84 -5.04 -0.46 4.87
N ALA A 85 -3.75 -0.18 5.06
CA ALA A 85 -2.92 -0.96 5.97
C ALA A 85 -3.29 -0.66 7.42
N ARG A 86 -3.26 -1.67 8.30
CA ARG A 86 -3.61 -1.52 9.72
C ARG A 86 -2.77 -0.45 10.44
N GLY A 87 -1.52 -0.26 10.02
CA GLY A 87 -0.62 0.77 10.56
C GLY A 87 -1.08 2.20 10.26
N ASP A 88 -1.80 2.41 9.16
CA ASP A 88 -2.26 3.74 8.73
C ASP A 88 -3.65 4.10 9.26
N ARG A 89 -4.24 3.23 10.10
CA ARG A 89 -5.62 3.38 10.59
C ARG A 89 -5.87 4.73 11.25
N ASP A 90 -5.03 5.10 12.21
CA ASP A 90 -5.29 6.29 13.02
C ASP A 90 -5.09 7.57 12.19
N ALA A 91 -4.06 7.59 11.33
CA ALA A 91 -3.84 8.68 10.37
C ALA A 91 -5.02 8.81 9.39
N ALA A 92 -5.53 7.70 8.86
CA ALA A 92 -6.69 7.70 7.98
C ALA A 92 -7.96 8.13 8.70
N MET A 93 -8.21 7.66 9.93
CA MET A 93 -9.36 8.11 10.72
C MET A 93 -9.32 9.61 11.00
N HIS A 94 -8.15 10.15 11.35
CA HIS A 94 -7.97 11.59 11.56
C HIS A 94 -8.23 12.38 10.27
N ALA A 95 -7.65 11.97 9.15
CA ALA A 95 -7.87 12.61 7.86
C ALA A 95 -9.34 12.59 7.43
N ILE A 96 -10.04 11.47 7.68
CA ILE A 96 -11.48 11.35 7.42
C ILE A 96 -12.28 12.28 8.32
N MET A 97 -12.02 12.33 9.62
CA MET A 97 -12.75 13.23 10.53
C MET A 97 -12.57 14.70 10.13
N MET A 98 -11.40 15.08 9.64
CA MET A 98 -11.13 16.42 9.14
C MET A 98 -11.86 16.72 7.82
N ALA A 99 -11.92 15.75 6.91
CA ALA A 99 -12.51 15.92 5.58
C ALA A 99 -14.04 15.72 5.56
N LEU A 100 -14.55 14.87 6.43
CA LEU A 100 -15.93 14.43 6.54
C LEU A 100 -16.33 14.33 8.03
N PRO A 101 -16.51 15.47 8.73
CA PRO A 101 -16.80 15.48 10.16
C PRO A 101 -18.14 14.83 10.52
N ALA A 102 -19.09 14.80 9.57
CA ALA A 102 -20.37 14.12 9.72
C ALA A 102 -20.34 12.64 9.31
N ALA A 103 -19.18 12.08 8.96
CA ALA A 103 -19.07 10.65 8.65
C ALA A 103 -19.07 9.82 9.93
N GLU A 104 -19.91 8.80 9.97
CA GLU A 104 -19.98 7.86 11.08
C GLU A 104 -19.11 6.64 10.77
N PHE A 105 -18.15 6.34 11.65
CA PHE A 105 -17.34 5.13 11.54
C PHE A 105 -18.14 3.91 12.01
N GLY A 106 -18.30 2.95 11.11
CA GLY A 106 -18.87 1.64 11.40
C GLY A 106 -17.79 0.60 11.72
N THR A 107 -18.12 -0.65 11.44
CA THR A 107 -17.26 -1.79 11.74
C THR A 107 -15.94 -1.74 10.96
N THR A 108 -14.85 -2.07 11.66
CA THR A 108 -13.54 -2.33 11.06
C THR A 108 -13.35 -3.84 10.88
N THR A 109 -13.07 -4.29 9.66
CA THR A 109 -12.87 -5.72 9.37
C THR A 109 -11.45 -5.95 8.89
N ALA A 110 -10.76 -6.97 9.41
CA ALA A 110 -9.46 -7.38 8.87
C ALA A 110 -9.63 -7.98 7.46
N LEU A 111 -8.72 -7.64 6.55
CA LEU A 111 -8.67 -8.12 5.18
C LEU A 111 -7.37 -8.93 5.01
N GLY A 112 -7.50 -10.23 4.78
CA GLY A 112 -6.38 -11.16 4.64
C GLY A 112 -6.03 -11.83 5.98
N ALA A 113 -6.55 -13.04 6.15
CA ALA A 113 -5.96 -14.12 6.92
C ALA A 113 -5.40 -15.13 5.92
#